data_AF-A0A258EW50-F1
#
_entry.id   AF-A0A258EW50-F1
#
_cell.length_a   1.000
_cell.length_b   1.000
_cell.length_c   1.000
_cell.angle_alpha   90.00
_cell.angle_beta   90.00
_cell.angle_gamma   90.00
#
_symmetry.space_group_name_H-M   'P 1'
#
loop_
_entity.id
_entity.type
_entity.pdbx_description
1 polymer ?
#
loop_
_entity_poly.entity_id
_entity_poly.type
_entity_poly.pdbx_seq_one_letter_code
_entity_poly.pdbx_strand_id
1 'polypeptide(L)'
;MKALRRFILLGLISFFFHMSGSETYGQSPPGVSKFQEVETDMKSFYVALSRLSFVVGAVSGLLGGLRVYNNWQMGRHQVDVQVVSWFGACLFLATMGFFLSGLYAVPLT
;
A
#
# COMPACT_ATOMS: atom_id res chain seq x y z
N MET A 1 -36.79 15.07 -59.51
CA MET A 1 -35.42 14.49 -59.33
C MET A 1 -34.52 15.25 -58.34
N LYS A 2 -34.47 16.59 -58.35
CA LYS A 2 -33.59 17.37 -57.43
C LYS A 2 -33.96 17.26 -55.94
N ALA A 3 -35.26 17.20 -55.61
CA ALA A 3 -35.75 17.05 -54.23
C ALA A 3 -35.42 15.66 -53.65
N LEU A 4 -35.61 14.59 -54.45
CA LEU A 4 -35.26 13.22 -54.07
C LEU A 4 -33.75 13.06 -53.78
N ARG A 5 -32.89 13.69 -54.60
CA ARG A 5 -31.44 13.72 -54.36
C ARG A 5 -31.06 14.40 -53.04
N ARG A 6 -31.80 15.46 -52.64
CA ARG A 6 -31.57 16.19 -51.38
C ARG A 6 -32.00 15.38 -50.17
N PHE A 7 -33.12 14.66 -50.22
CA PHE A 7 -33.54 13.76 -49.14
C PHE A 7 -32.58 12.59 -48.94
N ILE A 8 -32.07 12.01 -50.04
CA ILE A 8 -31.06 10.94 -49.98
C ILE A 8 -29.74 11.46 -49.37
N LEU A 9 -29.29 12.65 -49.78
CA LEU A 9 -28.08 13.27 -49.22
C LEU A 9 -28.22 13.57 -47.72
N LEU A 10 -29.37 14.10 -47.28
CA LEU A 10 -29.60 14.40 -45.87
C LEU A 10 -29.68 13.12 -45.02
N GLY A 11 -30.27 12.04 -45.54
CA GLY A 11 -30.30 10.74 -44.88
C GLY A 11 -28.92 10.08 -44.74
N LEU A 12 -28.04 10.26 -45.72
CA LEU A 12 -26.67 9.77 -45.64
C LEU A 12 -25.84 10.55 -44.61
N ILE A 13 -26.03 11.86 -44.51
CA ILE A 13 -25.32 12.71 -43.54
C ILE A 13 -25.75 12.38 -42.10
N SER A 14 -27.05 12.16 -41.85
CA SER A 14 -27.53 11.78 -40.51
C SER A 14 -27.08 10.38 -40.09
N PHE A 15 -26.98 9.44 -41.04
CA PHE A 15 -26.42 8.11 -40.81
C PHE A 15 -24.92 8.16 -40.47
N PHE A 16 -24.16 8.99 -41.19
CA PHE A 16 -22.73 9.19 -40.93
C PHE A 16 -22.48 9.80 -39.54
N PHE A 17 -23.36 10.71 -39.10
CA PHE A 17 -23.27 11.33 -37.77
C PHE A 17 -23.59 10.35 -36.63
N HIS A 18 -24.47 9.37 -36.86
CA HIS A 18 -24.76 8.31 -35.86
C HIS A 18 -23.65 7.26 -35.73
N MET A 19 -22.86 7.03 -36.78
CA MET A 19 -21.72 6.10 -36.75
C MET A 19 -20.49 6.67 -36.00
N SER A 20 -20.41 7.98 -35.80
CA SER A 20 -19.28 8.62 -35.10
C SER A 20 -19.31 8.47 -33.58
N GLY A 21 -20.37 7.91 -33.00
CA GLY A 21 -20.57 7.76 -31.55
C GLY A 21 -20.21 6.39 -30.98
N SER A 22 -19.45 5.56 -31.69
CA SER A 22 -19.02 4.27 -31.15
C SER A 22 -17.95 4.46 -30.08
N GLU A 23 -18.32 4.28 -28.82
CA GLU A 23 -17.35 4.12 -27.73
C GLU A 23 -16.55 2.83 -27.97
N THR A 24 -15.27 2.98 -28.32
CA THR A 24 -14.35 1.85 -28.40
C THR A 24 -14.07 1.36 -26.98
N TYR A 25 -14.73 0.28 -26.57
CA TYR A 25 -14.33 -0.49 -25.40
C TYR A 25 -12.95 -1.11 -25.70
N GLY A 26 -11.88 -0.48 -25.23
CA GLY A 26 -10.56 -1.09 -25.24
C GLY A 26 -10.60 -2.35 -24.37
N GLN A 27 -10.40 -3.53 -24.97
CA GLN A 27 -10.25 -4.75 -24.19
C GLN A 27 -9.04 -4.57 -23.27
N SER A 28 -9.27 -4.61 -21.96
CA SER A 28 -8.17 -4.64 -21.00
C SER A 28 -7.27 -5.83 -21.34
N PRO A 29 -5.92 -5.68 -21.34
CA PRO A 29 -5.04 -6.76 -21.73
C PRO A 29 -5.35 -8.04 -20.93
N PRO A 30 -5.44 -9.21 -21.58
CA PRO A 30 -5.72 -10.45 -20.87
C PRO A 30 -4.66 -10.67 -19.77
N GLY A 31 -5.11 -10.84 -18.52
CA GLY A 31 -4.24 -11.04 -17.35
C GLY A 31 -4.12 -9.86 -16.38
N VAL A 32 -4.56 -8.64 -16.74
CA VAL A 32 -4.50 -7.50 -15.79
C VAL A 32 -5.35 -7.70 -14.54
N SER A 33 -6.47 -8.42 -14.67
CA SER A 33 -7.32 -8.77 -13.52
C SER A 33 -6.61 -9.70 -12.54
N LYS A 34 -5.75 -10.60 -13.03
CA LYS A 34 -4.94 -11.49 -12.19
C LYS A 34 -3.82 -10.75 -11.47
N PHE A 35 -3.20 -9.76 -12.11
CA PHE A 35 -2.23 -8.90 -11.42
C PHE A 35 -2.87 -8.05 -10.33
N GLN A 36 -4.09 -7.54 -10.54
CA GLN A 36 -4.85 -6.81 -9.52
C GLN A 36 -5.24 -7.68 -8.33
N GLU A 37 -5.61 -8.94 -8.58
CA GLU A 37 -5.89 -9.95 -7.55
C GLU A 37 -4.63 -10.22 -6.71
N VAL A 38 -3.49 -10.49 -7.36
CA VAL A 38 -2.19 -10.70 -6.69
C VAL A 38 -1.74 -9.45 -5.92
N GLU A 39 -1.91 -8.25 -6.46
CA GLU A 39 -1.58 -7.01 -5.75
C GLU A 39 -2.37 -6.86 -4.44
N THR A 40 -3.66 -7.21 -4.48
CA THR A 40 -4.55 -7.17 -3.31
C THR A 40 -4.11 -8.19 -2.25
N ASP A 41 -3.79 -9.40 -2.67
CA ASP A 41 -3.27 -10.44 -1.78
C ASP A 41 -1.94 -10.04 -1.14
N MET A 42 -1.00 -9.51 -1.94
CA MET A 42 0.28 -9.02 -1.43
C MET A 42 0.08 -7.93 -0.37
N LYS A 43 -0.81 -6.95 -0.61
CA LYS A 43 -1.14 -5.91 0.40
C LYS A 43 -1.64 -6.53 1.70
N SER A 44 -2.50 -7.54 1.62
CA SER A 44 -3.00 -8.27 2.81
C SER A 44 -1.87 -8.94 3.59
N PHE A 45 -0.96 -9.63 2.90
CA PHE A 45 0.21 -10.25 3.53
C PHE A 45 1.13 -9.23 4.21
N TYR A 46 1.38 -8.08 3.57
CA TYR A 46 2.19 -7.02 4.16
C TYR A 46 1.57 -6.43 5.42
N VAL A 47 0.25 -6.21 5.43
CA VAL A 47 -0.48 -5.74 6.63
C VAL A 47 -0.35 -6.76 7.76
N ALA A 48 -0.56 -8.04 7.47
CA ALA A 48 -0.45 -9.10 8.47
C ALA A 48 0.98 -9.20 9.05
N LEU A 49 2.00 -9.16 8.18
CA LEU A 49 3.40 -9.22 8.59
C LEU A 49 3.82 -7.98 9.40
N SER A 50 3.35 -6.80 9.02
CA SER A 50 3.60 -5.54 9.74
C SER A 50 3.05 -5.60 11.17
N ARG A 51 1.80 -6.05 11.33
CA ARG A 51 1.18 -6.26 12.65
C ARG A 51 1.96 -7.24 13.50
N LEU A 52 2.38 -8.38 12.92
CA LEU A 52 3.21 -9.36 13.63
C LEU A 52 4.54 -8.76 14.08
N SER A 53 5.21 -8.01 13.19
CA SER A 53 6.47 -7.33 13.48
C SER A 53 6.34 -6.34 14.65
N PHE A 54 5.25 -5.55 14.69
CA PHE A 54 4.98 -4.66 15.83
C PHE A 54 4.75 -5.41 17.13
N VAL A 55 4.02 -6.52 17.11
CA VAL A 55 3.81 -7.34 18.32
C VAL A 55 5.12 -7.91 18.82
N VAL A 56 5.95 -8.47 17.94
CA VAL A 56 7.28 -9.00 18.29
C VAL A 56 8.20 -7.86 18.79
N GLY A 57 8.16 -6.70 18.15
CA GLY A 57 8.86 -5.49 18.55
C GLY A 57 8.47 -5.01 19.94
N ALA A 58 7.17 -4.98 20.25
CA ALA A 58 6.67 -4.62 21.57
C ALA A 58 7.13 -5.60 22.66
N VAL A 59 7.02 -6.91 22.41
CA VAL A 59 7.45 -7.95 23.37
C VAL A 59 8.96 -7.87 23.61
N SER A 60 9.76 -7.83 22.55
CA SER A 60 11.22 -7.73 22.66
C SER A 60 11.68 -6.42 23.30
N GLY A 61 11.00 -5.30 23.01
CA GLY A 61 11.25 -4.01 23.65
C GLY A 61 10.97 -4.04 25.16
N LEU A 62 9.87 -4.65 25.59
CA LEU A 62 9.55 -4.83 27.01
C LEU A 62 10.57 -5.72 27.72
N LEU A 63 10.94 -6.85 27.11
CA LEU A 63 11.94 -7.76 27.66
C LEU A 63 13.32 -7.11 27.76
N GLY A 64 13.72 -6.33 26.76
CA GLY A 64 14.94 -5.54 26.78
C GLY A 64 14.95 -4.51 27.91
N GLY A 65 13.84 -3.77 28.08
CA GLY A 65 13.70 -2.77 29.13
C GLY A 65 13.76 -3.41 30.53
N LEU A 66 13.10 -4.55 30.71
CA LEU A 66 13.16 -5.32 31.96
C LEU A 66 14.60 -5.74 32.30
N ARG A 67 15.36 -6.21 31.30
CA ARG A 67 16.78 -6.55 31.48
C ARG A 67 17.62 -5.35 31.90
N VAL A 68 17.43 -4.21 31.24
CA VAL A 68 18.14 -2.96 31.56
C VAL A 68 17.82 -2.52 32.99
N TYR A 69 16.54 -2.53 33.36
CA TYR A 69 16.09 -2.18 34.71
C TYR A 69 16.72 -3.11 35.76
N ASN A 70 16.68 -4.42 35.54
CA ASN A 70 17.28 -5.38 36.46
C ASN A 70 18.79 -5.15 36.63
N ASN A 71 19.51 -4.88 35.53
CA ASN A 71 20.93 -4.56 35.56
C ASN A 71 21.23 -3.25 36.32
N TRP A 72 20.34 -2.27 36.22
CA TRP A 72 20.41 -1.05 37.01
C TRP A 72 20.30 -1.34 38.51
N GLN A 73 19.29 -2.13 38.92
CA GLN A 73 19.07 -2.47 40.33
C GLN A 73 20.23 -3.30 40.92
N MET A 74 20.89 -4.12 40.10
CA MET A 74 22.06 -4.91 40.51
C MET A 74 23.37 -4.10 40.55
N GLY A 75 23.37 -2.81 40.17
CA GLY A 75 24.58 -1.99 40.16
C GLY A 75 25.63 -2.45 39.15
N ARG A 76 25.22 -3.06 38.02
CA ARG A 76 26.17 -3.51 36.99
C ARG A 76 26.90 -2.31 36.36
N HIS A 77 28.13 -2.53 35.91
CA HIS A 77 28.85 -1.53 35.11
C HIS A 77 28.17 -1.33 33.74
N GLN A 78 28.26 -0.10 33.20
CA GLN A 78 27.82 0.28 31.84
C GLN A 78 26.30 0.14 31.60
N VAL A 79 25.47 0.45 32.60
CA VAL A 79 24.01 0.47 32.44
C VAL A 79 23.56 1.65 31.56
N ASP A 80 24.26 2.77 31.61
CA ASP A 80 24.05 3.94 30.75
C ASP A 80 24.09 3.59 29.25
N VAL A 81 25.10 2.83 28.82
CA VAL A 81 25.22 2.37 27.42
C VAL A 81 24.08 1.40 27.07
N GLN A 82 23.69 0.52 28.00
CA GLN A 82 22.58 -0.42 27.79
C GLN A 82 21.23 0.30 27.65
N VAL A 83 20.99 1.35 28.45
CA VAL A 83 19.77 2.17 28.37
C VAL A 83 19.70 2.87 27.02
N VAL A 84 20.80 3.52 26.59
CA VAL A 84 20.85 4.22 25.30
C VAL A 84 20.68 3.25 24.12
N SER A 85 21.32 2.08 24.18
CA SER A 85 21.18 1.05 23.15
C SER A 85 19.75 0.51 23.05
N TRP A 86 19.12 0.21 24.18
CA TRP A 86 17.72 -0.23 24.23
C TRP A 86 16.77 0.85 23.72
N PHE A 87 16.92 2.08 24.20
CA PHE A 87 16.09 3.20 23.79
C PHE A 87 16.23 3.51 22.30
N GLY A 88 17.45 3.46 21.76
CA GLY A 88 17.72 3.62 20.33
C GLY A 88 17.02 2.54 19.49
N ALA A 89 17.02 1.28 19.95
CA ALA A 89 16.28 0.21 19.29
C ALA A 89 14.77 0.45 19.30
N CYS A 90 14.20 0.93 20.41
CA CYS A 90 12.79 1.31 20.49
C CYS A 90 12.44 2.46 19.54
N LEU A 91 13.29 3.49 19.46
CA LEU A 91 13.10 4.63 18.56
C LEU A 91 13.14 4.19 17.09
N PHE A 92 14.10 3.34 16.72
CA PHE A 92 14.19 2.76 15.38
C PHE A 92 12.92 1.98 15.01
N LEU A 93 12.38 1.19 15.94
CA LEU A 93 11.16 0.42 15.69
C LEU A 93 9.92 1.31 15.55
N ALA A 94 9.84 2.40 16.33
CA ALA A 94 8.77 3.39 16.22
C ALA A 94 8.80 4.11 14.87
N THR A 95 9.97 4.47 14.36
CA THR A 95 10.10 5.13 13.04
C THR A 95 9.92 4.17 11.87
N MET A 96 10.26 2.89 12.05
CA MET A 96 10.04 1.85 11.03
C MET A 96 8.57 1.71 10.62
N GLY A 97 7.63 1.99 11.52
CA GLY A 97 6.21 2.02 11.17
C GLY A 97 5.91 3.00 10.04
N PHE A 98 6.42 4.23 10.15
CA PHE A 98 6.25 5.26 9.13
C PHE A 98 6.94 4.88 7.82
N PHE A 99 8.12 4.28 7.90
CA PHE A 99 8.85 3.80 6.72
C PHE A 99 8.05 2.73 5.97
N LEU A 100 7.54 1.72 6.67
CA LEU A 100 6.73 0.66 6.07
C LEU A 100 5.40 1.18 5.51
N SER A 101 4.75 2.11 6.22
CA SER A 101 3.53 2.76 5.75
C SER A 101 3.76 3.54 4.45
N GLY A 102 4.86 4.29 4.37
CA GLY A 102 5.24 5.04 3.16
C GLY A 102 5.63 4.13 1.99
N LEU A 103 6.37 3.05 2.25
CA LEU A 103 6.82 2.12 1.21
C LEU A 103 5.66 1.37 0.54
N TYR A 104 4.67 0.96 1.33
CA TYR A 104 3.56 0.12 0.84
C TYR A 104 2.25 0.88 0.64
N ALA A 105 2.25 2.20 0.85
CA ALA A 105 1.05 3.04 0.84
C ALA A 105 -0.08 2.50 1.74
N VAL A 106 0.28 1.82 2.82
CA VAL A 106 -0.65 1.25 3.80
C VAL A 106 -0.78 2.23 4.95
N PRO A 107 -1.99 2.73 5.29
CA PRO A 107 -2.17 3.68 6.36
C PRO A 107 -1.81 3.08 7.74
N LEU A 108 -1.22 3.90 8.61
CA LEU A 108 -0.95 3.59 10.02
C LEU A 108 -2.27 3.58 10.80
N THR A 109 -3.06 2.53 10.66
CA THR A 109 -4.31 2.32 11.43
C THR A 109 -4.28 0.99 12.15
#